data_AF-A0A9W8D1K4-F1
#
_entry.id   AF-A0A9W8D1K4-F1
#
_cell.length_a   1.000
_cell.length_b   1.000
_cell.length_c   1.000
_cell.angle_alpha   90.00
_cell.angle_beta   90.00
_cell.angle_gamma   90.00
#
_symmetry.space_group_name_H-M   'P 1'
#
loop_
_entity.id
_entity.type
_entity.pdbx_description
1 polymer ?
#
loop_
_entity_poly.entity_id
_entity_poly.type
_entity_poly.pdbx_seq_one_letter_code
_entity_poly.pdbx_strand_id
1 'polypeptide(L)'
;MSHIQLPAGTTVNLENVPLHQFYHLSLHPATPFITIAVYTLAVYLLNARRSKGPSRIEAKRQSLLPDGGLGDEKARIQRRESGPWMTTIVVLHNLALAIFSYWCATNYTAAFAQTVREEGLRCAYCDTNHTIWNNMFKFNYLFYLSKYYELFDTFIILAKGKFGGDAAFAATPKRFDCNYCQRRTNC
;
A
#
# COMPACT_ATOMS: atom_id res chain seq x y z
N MET A 1 -7.58 -17.42 27.63
CA MET A 1 -7.61 -17.94 26.24
C MET A 1 -9.00 -17.68 25.71
N SER A 2 -9.16 -16.63 24.88
CA SER A 2 -10.43 -16.30 24.25
C SER A 2 -10.73 -17.33 23.15
N HIS A 3 -11.54 -18.33 23.46
CA HIS A 3 -12.10 -19.24 22.46
C HIS A 3 -13.01 -18.44 21.53
N ILE A 4 -12.56 -18.23 20.30
CA ILE A 4 -13.44 -17.73 19.24
C ILE A 4 -14.37 -18.89 18.91
N GLN A 5 -15.66 -18.71 19.17
CA GLN A 5 -16.68 -19.64 18.77
C GLN A 5 -16.92 -19.43 17.27
N LEU A 6 -16.14 -20.12 16.45
CA LEU A 6 -16.36 -20.16 15.02
C LEU A 6 -17.74 -20.83 14.75
N PRO A 7 -18.41 -20.54 13.62
CA PRO A 7 -19.67 -21.19 13.27
C PRO A 7 -19.55 -22.71 13.37
N ALA A 8 -20.59 -23.37 13.90
CA ALA A 8 -20.58 -24.82 14.09
C ALA A 8 -20.15 -25.56 12.81
N GLY A 9 -19.08 -26.37 12.89
CA GLY A 9 -18.53 -27.12 11.75
C GLY A 9 -17.17 -26.64 11.21
N THR A 10 -16.61 -25.55 11.76
CA THR A 10 -15.26 -25.08 11.38
C THR A 10 -14.19 -25.60 12.34
N THR A 11 -13.26 -26.42 11.83
CA THR A 11 -12.15 -27.02 12.59
C THR A 11 -10.83 -26.42 12.12
N VAL A 12 -10.56 -25.20 12.56
CA VAL A 12 -9.35 -24.49 12.15
C VAL A 12 -8.21 -24.80 13.12
N ASN A 13 -7.11 -25.33 12.59
CA ASN A 13 -5.92 -25.62 13.37
C ASN A 13 -4.97 -24.42 13.36
N LEU A 14 -5.03 -23.56 14.40
CA LEU A 14 -4.25 -22.32 14.49
C LEU A 14 -2.74 -22.54 14.63
N GLU A 15 -2.31 -23.74 15.02
CA GLU A 15 -0.90 -24.06 15.28
C GLU A 15 -0.06 -24.06 13.99
N ASN A 16 -0.69 -24.36 12.85
CA ASN A 16 -0.05 -24.36 11.53
C ASN A 16 0.03 -22.96 10.88
N VAL A 17 -0.45 -21.93 11.58
CA VAL A 17 -0.51 -20.56 11.08
C VAL A 17 0.66 -19.76 11.66
N PRO A 18 1.55 -19.21 10.81
CA PRO A 18 2.63 -18.36 11.29
C PRO A 18 2.04 -17.10 11.95
N LEU A 19 2.66 -16.63 13.03
CA LEU A 19 2.21 -15.45 13.78
C LEU A 19 0.81 -15.60 14.40
N HIS A 20 0.43 -16.82 14.82
CA HIS A 20 -0.85 -17.08 15.50
C HIS A 20 -1.07 -16.18 16.74
N GLN A 21 -0.01 -15.71 17.40
CA GLN A 21 -0.09 -14.80 18.55
C GLN A 21 -0.74 -13.45 18.18
N PHE A 22 -0.53 -12.98 16.95
CA PHE A 22 -1.10 -11.73 16.45
C PHE A 22 -2.48 -11.92 15.81
N TYR A 23 -2.95 -13.16 15.69
CA TYR A 23 -4.21 -13.48 15.03
C TYR A 23 -5.40 -12.72 15.63
N HIS A 24 -5.54 -12.74 16.96
CA HIS A 24 -6.63 -12.05 17.66
C HIS A 24 -6.58 -10.54 17.48
N LEU A 25 -5.36 -9.99 17.44
CA LEU A 25 -5.18 -8.55 17.23
C LEU A 25 -5.46 -8.18 15.79
N SER A 26 -4.97 -8.94 14.81
CA SER A 26 -5.09 -8.59 13.39
C SER A 26 -6.52 -8.71 12.87
N LEU A 27 -7.29 -9.72 13.31
CA LEU A 27 -8.69 -9.90 12.88
C LEU A 27 -9.70 -9.03 13.64
N HIS A 28 -9.30 -8.36 14.72
CA HIS A 28 -10.23 -7.53 15.46
C HIS A 28 -10.77 -6.41 14.54
N PRO A 29 -12.09 -6.19 14.45
CA PRO A 29 -12.66 -5.23 13.50
C PRO A 29 -12.19 -3.79 13.77
N ALA A 30 -11.76 -3.47 14.98
CA ALA A 30 -11.16 -2.18 15.33
C ALA A 30 -9.76 -1.97 14.73
N THR A 31 -9.00 -3.02 14.46
CA THR A 31 -7.60 -2.95 14.01
C THR A 31 -7.40 -2.19 12.70
N PRO A 32 -8.20 -2.38 11.62
CA PRO A 32 -8.08 -1.55 10.43
C PRO A 32 -8.37 -0.07 10.71
N PHE A 33 -9.34 0.26 11.56
CA PHE A 33 -9.65 1.64 11.93
C PHE A 33 -8.52 2.28 12.74
N ILE A 34 -7.98 1.56 13.72
CA ILE A 34 -6.82 2.01 14.51
C ILE A 34 -5.61 2.22 13.59
N THR A 35 -5.35 1.28 12.67
CA THR A 35 -4.26 1.38 11.70
C THR A 35 -4.38 2.62 10.83
N ILE A 36 -5.58 2.90 10.29
CA ILE A 36 -5.85 4.11 9.50
C ILE A 36 -5.69 5.38 10.34
N ALA A 37 -6.23 5.39 11.57
CA ALA A 37 -6.12 6.54 12.46
C ALA A 37 -4.66 6.86 12.80
N VAL A 38 -3.87 5.84 13.15
CA VAL A 38 -2.43 5.96 13.41
C VAL A 38 -1.68 6.42 12.16
N TYR A 39 -2.00 5.86 10.99
CA TYR A 39 -1.41 6.27 9.71
C TYR A 39 -1.68 7.75 9.42
N THR A 40 -2.95 8.18 9.46
CA THR A 40 -3.35 9.56 9.19
C THR A 40 -2.73 10.52 10.20
N LEU A 41 -2.71 10.15 11.50
CA LEU A 41 -2.06 10.94 12.53
C LEU A 41 -0.55 11.07 12.28
N ALA A 42 0.13 9.98 11.93
CA ALA A 42 1.55 10.01 11.62
C ALA A 42 1.82 10.91 10.41
N VAL A 43 1.08 10.77 9.32
CA VAL A 43 1.19 11.62 8.13
C VAL A 43 0.92 13.08 8.46
N TYR A 44 -0.12 13.36 9.25
CA TYR A 44 -0.46 14.70 9.70
C TYR A 44 0.69 15.32 10.52
N LEU A 45 1.22 14.61 11.51
CA LEU A 45 2.34 15.08 12.34
C LEU A 45 3.62 15.27 11.53
N LEU A 46 3.89 14.39 10.56
CA LEU A 46 5.03 14.49 9.66
C LEU A 46 4.90 15.69 8.71
N ASN A 47 3.70 15.95 8.17
CA ASN A 47 3.43 17.10 7.30
C ASN A 47 3.39 18.42 8.06
N ALA A 48 2.86 18.46 9.29
CA ALA A 48 2.88 19.65 10.15
C ALA A 48 4.32 20.09 10.45
N ARG A 49 5.25 19.14 10.62
CA ARG A 49 6.68 19.44 10.76
C ARG A 49 7.35 19.96 9.49
N ARG A 50 6.77 19.72 8.31
CA ARG A 50 7.27 20.16 7.00
C ARG A 50 6.92 21.61 6.67
N SER A 51 5.85 22.15 7.25
CA SER A 51 5.27 23.47 6.94
C SER A 51 6.08 24.70 7.40
N LYS A 52 7.34 24.54 7.84
CA LYS A 52 8.19 25.69 8.25
C LYS A 52 9.19 26.14 7.17
N GLY A 53 9.17 25.53 5.98
CA GLY A 53 9.91 26.02 4.82
C GLY A 53 9.03 26.91 3.94
N PRO A 54 9.55 28.00 3.36
CA PRO A 54 8.78 28.91 2.52
C PRO A 54 8.11 28.16 1.37
N SER A 55 6.90 28.61 1.02
CA SER A 55 6.09 28.01 -0.03
C SER A 55 6.89 27.98 -1.33
N ARG A 56 6.72 26.93 -2.13
CA ARG A 56 7.34 26.80 -3.46
C ARG A 56 7.04 28.01 -4.36
N ILE A 57 5.98 28.76 -4.06
CA ILE A 57 5.62 30.04 -4.69
C ILE A 57 6.57 31.17 -4.28
N GLU A 58 7.03 31.23 -3.03
CA GLU A 58 8.05 32.18 -2.56
C GLU A 58 9.44 31.84 -3.10
N ALA A 59 9.78 30.55 -3.18
CA ALA A 59 11.01 30.10 -3.83
C ALA A 59 11.04 30.41 -5.35
N LYS A 60 9.88 30.35 -6.02
CA LYS A 60 9.73 30.73 -7.44
C LYS A 60 9.69 32.24 -7.65
N ARG A 61 9.15 33.01 -6.69
CA ARG A 61 9.21 34.48 -6.71
C ARG A 61 10.65 34.97 -6.56
N GLN A 62 11.47 34.28 -5.75
CA GLN A 62 12.90 34.53 -5.62
C GLN A 62 13.71 34.15 -6.88
N SER A 63 13.25 33.19 -7.70
CA SER A 63 13.90 32.83 -8.97
C SER A 63 13.51 33.71 -10.16
N LEU A 64 12.53 34.61 -10.00
CA LEU A 64 12.12 35.58 -11.02
C LEU A 64 12.81 36.95 -10.84
N LEU A 65 13.61 37.12 -9.77
CA LEU A 65 14.53 38.24 -9.67
C LEU A 65 15.69 37.98 -10.65
N PRO A 66 15.94 38.88 -11.62
CA PRO A 66 16.97 38.68 -12.61
C PRO A 66 18.31 39.07 -12.00
N ASP A 67 19.05 38.09 -11.48
CA ASP A 67 20.50 38.23 -11.48
C ASP A 67 21.21 36.88 -11.57
N GLY A 68 22.01 36.75 -12.63
CA GLY A 68 23.14 35.84 -12.80
C GLY A 68 23.01 34.35 -12.44
N GLY A 69 22.74 33.52 -13.44
CA GLY A 69 23.49 32.26 -13.61
C GLY A 69 23.21 31.06 -12.69
N LEU A 70 22.14 31.04 -11.88
CA LEU A 70 21.84 29.96 -10.92
C LEU A 70 20.57 29.15 -11.24
N GLY A 71 20.18 29.08 -12.52
CA GLY A 71 18.94 28.43 -12.97
C GLY A 71 19.06 26.91 -13.15
N ASP A 72 20.18 26.45 -13.70
CA ASP A 72 20.39 25.03 -14.04
C ASP A 72 20.70 24.15 -12.81
N GLU A 73 21.33 24.72 -11.79
CA GLU A 73 21.70 23.98 -10.58
C GLU A 73 20.49 23.66 -9.69
N LYS A 74 19.52 24.58 -9.59
CA LYS A 74 18.26 24.35 -8.87
C LYS A 74 17.33 23.38 -9.60
N ALA A 75 17.35 23.34 -10.94
CA ALA A 75 16.64 22.35 -11.73
C ALA A 75 17.24 20.93 -11.56
N ARG A 76 18.55 20.81 -11.33
CA ARG A 76 19.22 19.55 -10.96
C ARG A 76 18.91 19.09 -9.54
N ILE A 77 18.82 20.00 -8.56
CA ILE A 77 18.45 19.65 -7.18
C ILE A 77 17.02 19.06 -7.11
N GLN A 78 16.11 19.54 -7.96
CA GLN A 78 14.74 19.00 -8.05
C GLN A 78 14.67 17.66 -8.81
N ARG A 79 15.75 17.29 -9.51
CA ARG A 79 15.93 16.04 -10.25
C ARG A 79 16.93 15.14 -9.53
N ARG A 80 16.95 15.15 -8.19
CA ARG A 80 17.61 14.07 -7.45
C ARG A 80 16.76 12.83 -7.60
N GLU A 81 17.21 11.98 -8.52
CA GLU A 81 16.75 10.62 -8.72
C GLU A 81 16.52 9.96 -7.36
N SER A 82 15.33 9.41 -7.14
CA SER A 82 15.15 8.44 -6.07
C SER A 82 16.27 7.43 -6.21
N GLY A 83 17.17 7.36 -5.21
CA GLY A 83 18.39 6.56 -5.35
C GLY A 83 18.05 5.16 -5.85
N PRO A 84 18.84 4.59 -6.78
CA PRO A 84 18.50 3.34 -7.47
C PRO A 84 18.11 2.21 -6.49
N TRP A 85 18.69 2.20 -5.29
CA TRP A 85 18.37 1.26 -4.21
C TRP A 85 16.89 1.29 -3.79
N MET A 86 16.27 2.47 -3.72
CA MET A 86 14.89 2.64 -3.27
C MET A 86 13.92 2.13 -4.32
N THR A 87 14.16 2.48 -5.58
CA THR A 87 13.41 1.95 -6.73
C THR A 87 13.52 0.43 -6.79
N THR A 88 14.72 -0.13 -6.61
CA THR A 88 14.92 -1.58 -6.58
C THR A 88 14.13 -2.26 -5.47
N ILE A 89 14.12 -1.71 -4.25
CA ILE A 89 13.36 -2.31 -3.14
C ILE A 89 11.86 -2.28 -3.41
N VAL A 90 11.32 -1.17 -3.91
CA VAL A 90 9.89 -1.10 -4.27
C VAL A 90 9.54 -2.11 -5.36
N VAL A 91 10.37 -2.22 -6.39
CA VAL A 91 10.16 -3.19 -7.47
C VAL A 91 10.22 -4.61 -6.94
N LEU A 92 11.23 -4.94 -6.13
CA LEU A 92 11.40 -6.26 -5.52
C LEU A 92 10.24 -6.61 -4.58
N HIS A 93 9.79 -5.67 -3.76
CA HIS A 93 8.66 -5.85 -2.84
C HIS A 93 7.36 -6.10 -3.60
N ASN A 94 7.05 -5.26 -4.59
CA ASN A 94 5.85 -5.44 -5.42
C ASN A 94 5.90 -6.75 -6.21
N LEU A 95 7.08 -7.17 -6.68
CA LEU A 95 7.28 -8.46 -7.33
C LEU A 95 7.03 -9.62 -6.34
N ALA A 96 7.55 -9.54 -5.12
CA ALA A 96 7.32 -10.54 -4.09
C ALA A 96 5.84 -10.66 -3.74
N LEU A 97 5.13 -9.54 -3.60
CA LEU A 97 3.68 -9.52 -3.40
C LEU A 97 2.91 -10.10 -4.59
N ALA A 98 3.34 -9.83 -5.82
CA ALA A 98 2.73 -10.41 -7.01
C ALA A 98 2.89 -11.93 -7.07
N ILE A 99 4.10 -12.45 -6.80
CA ILE A 99 4.37 -13.89 -6.73
C ILE A 99 3.53 -14.54 -5.62
N PHE A 100 3.50 -13.92 -4.44
CA PHE A 100 2.71 -14.41 -3.31
C PHE A 100 1.20 -14.41 -3.62
N SER A 101 0.69 -13.36 -4.25
CA SER A 101 -0.71 -13.28 -4.67
C SER A 101 -1.05 -14.35 -5.71
N TYR A 102 -0.16 -14.60 -6.68
CA TYR A 102 -0.33 -15.67 -7.65
C TYR A 102 -0.35 -17.05 -6.99
N TRP A 103 0.54 -17.29 -6.03
CA TRP A 103 0.57 -18.54 -5.26
C TRP A 103 -0.72 -18.74 -4.45
N CYS A 104 -1.24 -17.70 -3.79
CA CYS A 104 -2.54 -17.80 -3.11
C CYS A 104 -3.66 -18.13 -4.12
N ALA A 105 -3.70 -17.43 -5.25
CA ALA A 105 -4.73 -17.63 -6.28
C ALA A 105 -4.74 -19.06 -6.83
N THR A 106 -3.58 -19.68 -7.07
CA THR A 106 -3.54 -21.07 -7.58
C THR A 106 -4.05 -22.08 -6.56
N ASN A 107 -3.75 -21.91 -5.26
CA ASN A 107 -4.29 -22.77 -4.20
C ASN A 107 -5.81 -22.59 -4.03
N TYR A 108 -6.29 -21.34 -4.05
CA TYR A 108 -7.73 -21.06 -4.01
C TYR A 108 -8.46 -21.68 -5.18
N THR A 109 -7.92 -21.52 -6.38
CA THR A 109 -8.55 -22.05 -7.60
C THR A 109 -8.58 -23.58 -7.57
N ALA A 110 -7.50 -24.23 -7.11
CA ALA A 110 -7.46 -25.68 -6.98
C ALA A 110 -8.47 -26.20 -5.96
N ALA A 111 -8.51 -25.60 -4.76
CA ALA A 111 -9.46 -25.98 -3.71
C ALA A 111 -10.90 -25.74 -4.14
N PHE A 112 -11.19 -24.59 -4.76
CA PHE A 112 -12.51 -24.27 -5.27
C PHE A 112 -12.93 -25.24 -6.38
N ALA A 113 -12.06 -25.52 -7.35
CA ALA A 113 -12.35 -26.46 -8.42
C ALA A 113 -12.62 -27.88 -7.90
N GLN A 114 -11.91 -28.29 -6.85
CA GLN A 114 -12.16 -29.57 -6.18
C GLN A 114 -13.56 -29.60 -5.53
N THR A 115 -13.91 -28.59 -4.72
CA THR A 115 -15.23 -28.50 -4.09
C THR A 115 -16.36 -28.41 -5.11
N VAL A 116 -16.17 -27.69 -6.22
CA VAL A 116 -17.15 -27.64 -7.31
C VAL A 116 -17.38 -29.02 -7.93
N ARG A 117 -16.33 -29.84 -8.08
CA ARG A 117 -16.43 -31.20 -8.63
C ARG A 117 -17.09 -32.18 -7.66
N GLU A 118 -16.82 -32.04 -6.37
CA GLU A 118 -17.29 -32.96 -5.33
C GLU A 118 -18.71 -32.62 -4.84
N GLU A 119 -19.01 -31.34 -4.63
CA GLU A 119 -20.23 -30.87 -3.95
C GLU A 119 -21.15 -30.01 -4.84
N GLY A 120 -20.65 -29.57 -6.01
CA GLY A 120 -21.37 -28.70 -6.94
C GLY A 120 -21.15 -27.20 -6.71
N LEU A 121 -21.50 -26.38 -7.70
CA LEU A 121 -21.26 -24.93 -7.70
C LEU A 121 -21.94 -24.18 -6.56
N ARG A 122 -23.18 -24.57 -6.19
CA ARG A 122 -23.93 -23.90 -5.13
C ARG A 122 -23.31 -24.15 -3.76
N CYS A 123 -22.85 -25.37 -3.52
CA CYS A 123 -22.16 -25.75 -2.29
C CYS A 123 -20.78 -25.09 -2.21
N ALA A 124 -20.04 -25.01 -3.32
CA ALA A 124 -18.76 -24.31 -3.36
C ALA A 124 -18.88 -22.79 -3.15
N TYR A 125 -19.98 -22.16 -3.61
CA TYR A 125 -20.18 -20.72 -3.44
C TYR A 125 -20.71 -20.35 -2.05
N CYS A 126 -21.66 -21.13 -1.52
CA CYS A 126 -22.21 -20.91 -0.18
C CYS A 126 -21.35 -21.52 0.94
N ASP A 127 -20.36 -22.37 0.58
CA ASP A 127 -19.50 -23.14 1.47
C ASP A 127 -20.27 -23.80 2.63
N THR A 128 -21.41 -24.44 2.30
CA THR A 128 -22.34 -25.02 3.30
C THR A 128 -21.70 -26.10 4.17
N ASN A 129 -20.67 -26.77 3.65
CA ASN A 129 -19.92 -27.82 4.37
C ASN A 129 -18.63 -27.30 5.01
N HIS A 130 -18.34 -25.99 4.89
CA HIS A 130 -17.11 -25.36 5.39
C HIS A 130 -15.81 -25.99 4.85
N THR A 131 -15.89 -26.73 3.74
CA THR A 131 -14.76 -27.45 3.11
C THR A 131 -13.73 -26.46 2.59
N ILE A 132 -14.17 -25.36 1.97
CA ILE A 132 -13.26 -24.34 1.44
C ILE A 132 -12.69 -23.52 2.60
N TRP A 133 -13.53 -23.12 3.57
CA TRP A 133 -13.08 -22.36 4.72
C TRP A 133 -12.01 -23.08 5.54
N ASN A 134 -12.23 -24.35 5.87
CA ASN A 134 -11.31 -25.13 6.71
C ASN A 134 -9.95 -25.36 6.02
N ASN A 135 -9.96 -25.68 4.73
CA ASN A 135 -8.73 -25.96 3.99
C ASN A 135 -7.95 -24.68 3.64
N MET A 136 -8.65 -23.58 3.32
CA MET A 136 -8.03 -22.36 2.84
C MET A 136 -7.82 -21.29 3.92
N PHE A 137 -8.22 -21.53 5.16
CA PHE A 137 -8.08 -20.58 6.26
C PHE A 137 -6.65 -20.02 6.39
N LYS A 138 -5.64 -20.89 6.29
CA LYS A 138 -4.23 -20.48 6.36
C LYS A 138 -3.88 -19.47 5.27
N PHE A 139 -4.32 -19.72 4.04
CA PHE A 139 -4.06 -18.82 2.92
C PHE A 139 -4.86 -17.52 3.03
N ASN A 140 -6.12 -17.59 3.50
CA ASN A 140 -6.92 -16.41 3.83
C ASN A 140 -6.20 -15.51 4.85
N TYR A 141 -5.69 -16.09 5.93
CA TYR A 141 -4.97 -15.33 6.95
C TYR A 141 -3.67 -14.73 6.42
N LEU A 142 -2.88 -15.51 5.67
CA LEU A 142 -1.64 -15.02 5.07
C LEU A 142 -1.88 -13.88 4.06
N PHE A 143 -2.92 -14.01 3.23
CA PHE A 143 -3.33 -12.96 2.29
C PHE A 143 -3.84 -11.72 3.01
N TYR A 144 -4.60 -11.90 4.09
CA TYR A 144 -5.01 -10.79 4.94
C TYR A 144 -3.80 -10.06 5.54
N LEU A 145 -2.81 -10.82 6.04
CA LEU A 145 -1.59 -10.27 6.62
C LEU A 145 -0.74 -9.52 5.57
N SER A 146 -0.66 -10.00 4.33
CA SER A 146 0.11 -9.32 3.28
C SER A 146 -0.42 -7.91 2.98
N LYS A 147 -1.72 -7.66 3.17
CA LYS A 147 -2.30 -6.31 3.05
C LYS A 147 -1.87 -5.35 4.14
N TYR A 148 -1.66 -5.83 5.37
CA TYR A 148 -1.03 -5.01 6.40
C TYR A 148 0.41 -4.67 6.04
N TYR A 149 1.16 -5.63 5.50
CA TYR A 149 2.52 -5.38 5.03
C TYR A 149 2.60 -4.30 3.93
N GLU A 150 1.66 -4.25 2.98
CA GLU A 150 1.57 -3.18 1.97
C GLU A 150 1.45 -1.78 2.62
N LEU A 151 0.68 -1.68 3.72
CA LEU A 151 0.52 -0.43 4.47
C LEU A 151 1.79 -0.06 5.24
N PHE A 152 2.47 -1.04 5.85
CA PHE A 152 3.75 -0.83 6.53
C PHE A 152 4.87 -0.41 5.58
N ASP A 153 4.96 -0.98 4.37
CA ASP A 153 5.95 -0.58 3.35
C ASP A 153 5.78 0.89 2.99
N THR A 154 4.53 1.31 2.75
CA THR A 154 4.20 2.72 2.50
C THR A 154 4.62 3.63 3.66
N PHE A 155 4.41 3.20 4.91
CA PHE A 155 4.84 3.95 6.08
C PHE A 155 6.35 4.14 6.15
N ILE A 156 7.13 3.09 5.87
CA ILE A 156 8.60 3.14 5.87
C ILE A 156 9.11 4.09 4.79
N ILE A 157 8.54 4.05 3.59
CA ILE A 157 8.91 4.95 2.48
C ILE A 157 8.65 6.41 2.86
N LEU A 158 7.47 6.72 3.42
CA LEU A 158 7.13 8.06 3.88
C LEU A 158 8.03 8.53 5.04
N ALA A 159 8.37 7.63 5.95
CA ALA A 159 9.28 7.93 7.07
C ALA A 159 10.73 8.13 6.59
N LYS A 160 11.20 7.38 5.60
CA LYS A 160 12.59 7.45 5.13
C LYS A 160 12.89 8.71 4.32
N GLY A 161 11.91 9.27 3.59
CA GLY A 161 12.01 10.59 2.97
C GLY A 161 12.25 11.75 3.97
N LYS A 162 12.25 11.48 5.28
CA LYS A 162 12.58 12.40 6.38
C LYS A 162 13.99 12.22 6.95
N PHE A 163 14.60 11.03 6.84
CA PHE A 163 15.93 10.72 7.43
C PHE A 163 17.07 10.71 6.40
N GLY A 164 16.78 10.41 5.14
CA GLY A 164 17.59 10.86 3.99
C GLY A 164 16.80 11.97 3.31
N GLY A 165 17.42 13.12 3.02
CA GLY A 165 16.76 14.35 2.59
C GLY A 165 16.06 14.32 1.22
N ASP A 166 15.14 13.37 0.98
CA ASP A 166 14.46 13.16 -0.30
C ASP A 166 12.94 13.30 -0.11
N ALA A 167 12.53 14.56 0.01
CA ALA A 167 11.16 14.95 0.23
C ALA A 167 10.37 15.04 -1.10
N ALA A 168 9.92 13.91 -1.67
CA ALA A 168 9.12 13.94 -2.91
C ALA A 168 8.10 12.79 -3.06
N PHE A 169 7.17 12.65 -2.11
CA PHE A 169 5.90 11.96 -2.37
C PHE A 169 4.73 12.82 -1.86
N ALA A 170 4.54 13.97 -2.52
CA ALA A 170 3.30 14.73 -2.41
C ALA A 170 2.90 15.09 -3.83
N ALA A 171 1.88 14.38 -4.32
CA ALA A 171 1.00 14.72 -5.43
C ALA A 171 1.63 15.66 -6.48
N THR A 172 2.16 15.09 -7.56
CA THR A 172 2.20 15.81 -8.84
C THR A 172 0.76 16.00 -9.31
N PRO A 173 0.19 17.22 -9.33
CA PRO A 173 -0.93 17.46 -10.22
C PRO A 173 -0.32 17.42 -11.63
N LYS A 174 -0.69 16.44 -12.45
CA LYS A 174 -0.49 16.54 -13.89
C LYS A 174 -1.20 17.81 -14.33
N ARG A 175 -0.44 18.88 -14.55
CA ARG A 175 -0.94 20.10 -15.18
C ARG A 175 -1.23 19.69 -16.63
N PHE A 176 -2.51 19.51 -16.95
CA PHE A 176 -2.96 19.57 -18.33
C PHE A 176 -2.54 20.96 -18.83
N ASP A 177 -1.55 21.00 -19.72
CA ASP A 177 -1.10 22.23 -20.36
C ASP A 177 -2.24 22.75 -21.24
N CYS A 178 -3.06 23.62 -20.69
CA CYS A 178 -4.03 24.44 -21.43
C CYS A 178 -3.29 25.59 -22.15
N ASN A 179 -2.22 25.28 -22.89
CA ASN A 179 -1.47 26.24 -23.70
C ASN A 179 -1.61 25.98 -25.20
N TYR A 180 -2.42 25.01 -25.62
CA TYR A 180 -2.71 24.75 -27.04
C TYR A 180 -4.02 25.38 -27.54
N CYS A 181 -4.77 26.12 -26.72
CA CYS A 181 -6.06 26.68 -27.11
C CYS A 181 -6.08 28.21 -27.32
N GLN A 182 -4.93 28.89 -27.27
CA GLN A 182 -4.89 30.37 -27.37
C GLN A 182 -4.04 30.89 -28.54
N ARG A 183 -3.91 30.09 -29.62
CA ARG A 183 -3.17 30.49 -30.83
C ARG A 183 -3.97 30.30 -32.13
N ARG A 184 -5.28 30.52 -32.09
CA ARG A 184 -6.15 30.71 -33.26
C ARG A 184 -7.26 31.74 -32.99
N THR A 185 -6.87 32.99 -32.84
CA THR A 185 -7.71 34.13 -33.19
C THR A 185 -6.78 35.20 -33.75
N ASN A 186 -7.07 35.63 -34.98
CA ASN A 186 -6.38 36.63 -35.81
C ASN A 186 -5.31 36.09 -36.77
N CYS A 187 -5.78 35.42 -37.83
CA CYS A 187 -5.57 35.73 -39.24
C CYS A 187 -6.24 34.64 -40.08
#